data_AF-A0A965JUJ3-F1
#
_entry.id   AF-A0A965JUJ3-F1
#
_cell.length_a   1.000
_cell.length_b   1.000
_cell.length_c   1.000
_cell.angle_alpha   90.00
_cell.angle_beta   90.00
_cell.angle_gamma   90.00
#
_symmetry.space_group_name_H-M   'P 1'
#
loop_
_entity.id
_entity.type
_entity.pdbx_description
1 polymer ?
#
loop_
_entity_poly.entity_id
_entity_poly.type
_entity_poly.pdbx_seq_one_letter_code
_entity_poly.pdbx_strand_id
1 'polypeptide(L)'
;SKDILQQFLVEAITLSTIGGVLGILLGALGTWLVAELAEWRVNLSVFSIILAVGFSAIIGIFFGYYPAKKAAAMQPIQALRYE
;
A
#
# COMPACT_ATOMS: atom_id res chain seq x y z
N SER A 1 -16.50 18.56 5.05
CA SER A 1 -16.34 17.09 5.22
C SER A 1 -15.85 16.37 3.97
N LYS A 2 -16.27 16.75 2.74
CA LYS A 2 -15.79 16.13 1.49
C LYS A 2 -14.29 16.35 1.23
N ASP A 3 -13.76 17.53 1.55
CA ASP A 3 -12.34 17.85 1.28
C ASP A 3 -11.37 17.00 2.11
N ILE A 4 -11.68 16.77 3.40
CA ILE A 4 -10.86 15.91 4.26
C ILE A 4 -10.87 14.45 3.77
N LEU A 5 -12.02 13.94 3.33
CA LEU A 5 -12.10 12.61 2.74
C LEU A 5 -11.24 12.51 1.49
N GLN A 6 -11.28 13.52 0.61
CA GLN A 6 -10.48 13.55 -0.61
C GLN A 6 -8.98 13.65 -0.30
N GLN A 7 -8.58 14.46 0.70
CA GLN A 7 -7.19 14.57 1.12
C GLN A 7 -6.64 13.23 1.63
N PHE A 8 -7.36 12.57 2.56
CA PHE A 8 -6.96 11.26 3.07
C PHE A 8 -6.91 10.19 1.98
N LEU A 9 -7.85 10.23 1.03
CA LEU A 9 -7.87 9.28 -0.07
C LEU A 9 -6.68 9.48 -1.01
N VAL A 10 -6.35 10.73 -1.36
CA VAL A 10 -5.17 11.06 -2.16
C VAL A 10 -3.89 10.65 -1.44
N GLU A 11 -3.78 10.91 -0.16
CA GLU A 11 -2.61 10.52 0.66
C GLU A 11 -2.47 8.99 0.71
N ALA A 12 -3.56 8.26 0.93
CA ALA A 12 -3.56 6.80 0.91
C ALA A 12 -3.18 6.21 -0.46
N ILE A 13 -3.69 6.77 -1.56
CA ILE A 13 -3.34 6.33 -2.93
C ILE A 13 -1.85 6.63 -3.21
N THR A 14 -1.36 7.80 -2.81
CA THR A 14 0.03 8.19 -3.00
C THR A 14 0.98 7.26 -2.23
N LEU A 15 0.71 7.03 -0.94
CA LEU A 15 1.51 6.16 -0.09
C LEU A 15 1.47 4.70 -0.55
N SER A 16 0.30 4.18 -0.94
CA SER A 16 0.18 2.80 -1.45
C SER A 16 0.89 2.61 -2.78
N THR A 17 0.86 3.60 -3.67
CA THR A 17 1.61 3.57 -4.95
C THR A 17 3.11 3.59 -4.71
N ILE A 18 3.60 4.49 -3.86
CA ILE A 18 5.03 4.57 -3.51
C ILE A 18 5.49 3.27 -2.84
N GLY A 19 4.71 2.77 -1.88
CA GLY A 19 5.00 1.51 -1.19
C GLY A 19 5.03 0.31 -2.13
N GLY A 20 4.11 0.25 -3.11
CA GLY A 20 4.09 -0.80 -4.13
C GLY A 20 5.32 -0.77 -5.05
N VAL A 21 5.71 0.41 -5.53
CA VAL A 21 6.92 0.58 -6.35
C VAL A 21 8.18 0.18 -5.58
N LEU A 22 8.33 0.67 -4.35
CA LEU A 22 9.46 0.32 -3.48
C LEU A 22 9.49 -1.18 -3.17
N GLY A 23 8.33 -1.79 -2.90
CA GLY A 23 8.22 -3.23 -2.65
C GLY A 23 8.67 -4.07 -3.84
N ILE A 24 8.30 -3.70 -5.07
CA ILE A 24 8.74 -4.38 -6.29
C ILE A 24 10.27 -4.25 -6.45
N LEU A 25 10.81 -3.04 -6.29
CA LEU A 25 12.25 -2.79 -6.42
C LEU A 25 13.07 -3.57 -5.39
N LEU A 26 12.67 -3.52 -4.12
CA LEU A 26 13.34 -4.25 -3.04
C LEU A 26 13.20 -5.76 -3.20
N GLY A 27 12.03 -6.25 -3.62
CA GLY A 27 11.80 -7.66 -3.92
C GLY A 27 12.68 -8.17 -5.05
N ALA A 28 12.79 -7.41 -6.15
CA ALA A 28 13.66 -7.75 -7.27
C ALA A 28 15.15 -7.73 -6.87
N LEU A 29 15.60 -6.69 -6.16
CA LEU A 29 16.97 -6.58 -5.67
C LEU A 29 17.33 -7.71 -4.70
N GLY A 30 16.47 -8.00 -3.72
CA GLY A 30 16.71 -9.08 -2.75
C GLY A 30 16.76 -10.44 -3.43
N THR A 31 15.89 -10.68 -4.41
CA THR A 31 15.88 -11.91 -5.21
C THR A 31 17.17 -12.07 -6.00
N TRP A 32 17.64 -11.00 -6.64
CA TRP A 32 18.91 -10.99 -7.38
C TRP A 32 20.11 -11.21 -6.45
N LEU A 33 20.14 -10.55 -5.29
CA LEU A 33 21.22 -10.68 -4.32
C LEU A 33 21.32 -12.11 -3.78
N VAL A 34 20.18 -12.74 -3.46
CA VAL A 34 20.14 -14.13 -3.01
C VAL A 34 20.56 -15.09 -4.13
N ALA A 35 20.15 -14.82 -5.38
CA ALA A 35 20.57 -15.63 -6.53
C ALA A 35 22.09 -15.63 -6.71
N GLU A 36 22.72 -14.45 -6.61
CA GLU A 36 24.16 -14.28 -6.74
C GLU A 36 24.93 -14.92 -5.58
N LEU A 37 24.47 -14.72 -4.34
CA LEU A 37 25.16 -15.23 -3.15
C LEU A 37 25.00 -16.74 -2.93
N ALA A 38 23.88 -17.31 -3.34
CA ALA A 38 23.57 -18.73 -3.15
C ALA A 38 23.84 -19.60 -4.39
N GLU A 39 24.28 -18.99 -5.51
CA GLU A 39 24.38 -19.62 -6.84
C GLU A 39 23.07 -20.33 -7.28
N TRP A 40 21.93 -19.84 -6.79
CA TRP A 40 20.64 -20.45 -7.06
C TRP A 40 20.10 -19.98 -8.41
N ARG A 41 19.58 -20.92 -9.20
CA ARG A 41 18.76 -20.59 -10.37
C ARG A 41 17.41 -20.07 -9.89
N VAL A 42 17.35 -18.77 -9.61
CA VAL A 42 16.12 -18.13 -9.19
C VAL A 42 15.25 -17.86 -10.42
N ASN A 43 14.17 -18.63 -10.54
CA ASN A 43 13.14 -18.40 -11.54
C ASN A 43 12.04 -17.51 -10.95
N LEU A 44 12.05 -16.23 -11.31
CA LEU A 44 10.96 -15.29 -11.02
C LEU A 44 9.73 -15.67 -11.86
N SER A 45 8.78 -16.35 -11.23
CA SER A 45 7.48 -16.63 -11.87
C SER A 45 6.68 -15.34 -12.00
N VAL A 46 6.20 -15.06 -13.21
CA VAL A 46 5.28 -13.94 -13.48
C VAL A 46 4.04 -14.02 -12.59
N PHE A 47 3.56 -15.23 -12.30
CA PHE A 47 2.44 -15.45 -11.39
C PHE A 47 2.75 -14.96 -9.96
N SER A 48 3.94 -15.27 -9.45
CA SER A 48 4.37 -14.82 -8.12
C SER A 48 4.49 -13.30 -8.03
N ILE A 49 4.96 -12.65 -9.11
CA ILE A 49 5.02 -11.19 -9.19
C ILE A 49 3.61 -10.59 -9.16
N ILE A 50 2.69 -11.10 -10.00
CA ILE A 50 1.30 -10.64 -10.03
C ILE A 50 0.62 -10.85 -8.67
N LEU A 51 0.84 -12.00 -8.02
CA LEU A 51 0.25 -12.31 -6.73
C LEU A 51 0.80 -11.40 -5.63
N ALA A 52 2.10 -11.13 -5.62
CA ALA A 52 2.72 -10.19 -4.67
C ALA A 52 2.20 -8.76 -4.86
N VAL A 53 2.15 -8.27 -6.11
CA VAL A 53 1.63 -6.93 -6.44
C VAL A 53 0.15 -6.84 -6.11
N GLY A 54 -0.65 -7.85 -6.47
CA GLY A 54 -2.08 -7.91 -6.16
C GLY A 54 -2.34 -7.90 -4.65
N PHE A 55 -1.58 -8.69 -3.88
CA PHE A 55 -1.71 -8.70 -2.42
C PHE A 55 -1.34 -7.34 -1.81
N SER A 56 -0.25 -6.72 -2.26
CA SER A 56 0.16 -5.38 -1.82
C SER A 56 -0.91 -4.32 -2.13
N ALA A 57 -1.48 -4.35 -3.34
CA ALA A 57 -2.56 -3.45 -3.74
C ALA A 57 -3.83 -3.65 -2.90
N ILE A 58 -4.24 -4.90 -2.62
CA ILE A 58 -5.41 -5.21 -1.78
C ILE A 58 -5.21 -4.63 -0.39
N ILE A 59 -4.06 -4.89 0.25
CA ILE A 59 -3.75 -4.38 1.59
C ILE A 59 -3.71 -2.85 1.59
N GLY A 60 -3.01 -2.23 0.63
CA GLY A 60 -2.91 -0.77 0.52
C GLY A 60 -4.26 -0.08 0.32
N ILE A 61 -5.11 -0.61 -0.56
CA ILE A 61 -6.44 -0.07 -0.81
C ILE A 61 -7.35 -0.28 0.40
N PHE A 62 -7.33 -1.46 1.03
CA PHE A 62 -8.20 -1.78 2.16
C PHE A 62 -7.89 -0.89 3.37
N PHE A 63 -6.61 -0.77 3.74
CA PHE A 63 -6.16 0.07 4.83
C PHE A 63 -6.17 1.57 4.51
N GLY A 64 -6.23 1.98 3.24
CA GLY A 64 -6.43 3.37 2.85
C GLY A 64 -7.91 3.79 2.86
N TYR A 65 -8.76 2.97 2.25
CA TYR A 65 -10.17 3.28 2.05
C TYR A 65 -11.00 3.16 3.33
N TYR A 66 -10.78 2.12 4.14
CA TYR A 66 -11.56 1.86 5.34
C TYR A 66 -11.45 2.98 6.40
N PRO A 67 -10.25 3.45 6.82
CA PRO A 67 -10.14 4.56 7.74
C PRO A 67 -10.59 5.88 7.12
N ALA A 68 -10.36 6.13 5.83
CA ALA A 68 -10.85 7.33 5.16
C ALA A 68 -12.39 7.41 5.20
N LYS A 69 -13.07 6.29 4.92
CA LYS A 69 -14.53 6.18 5.04
C LYS A 69 -15.01 6.42 6.48
N LYS A 70 -14.30 5.87 7.47
CA LYS A 70 -14.62 6.07 8.89
C LYS A 70 -14.42 7.53 9.33
N ALA A 71 -13.36 8.19 8.87
CA ALA A 71 -13.08 9.60 9.17
C ALA A 71 -14.12 10.53 8.56
N ALA A 72 -14.55 10.28 7.32
CA ALA A 72 -15.56 11.09 6.64
C ALA A 72 -16.98 10.93 7.22
N ALA A 73 -17.24 9.81 7.91
CA ALA A 73 -18.50 9.56 8.60
C ALA A 73 -18.55 10.20 10.00
N MET A 74 -17.44 10.70 10.54
CA MET A 74 -17.46 11.42 11.83
C MET A 74 -18.09 12.80 11.66
N GLN A 75 -19.14 13.07 12.44
CA GLN A 75 -19.82 14.37 12.44
C GLN A 75 -18.90 15.45 13.04
N PRO A 76 -18.76 16.61 12.38
CA PRO A 76 -17.82 17.67 12.78
C PRO A 76 -18.09 18.24 14.19
N ILE A 77 -19.28 18.02 14.75
CA ILE A 77 -19.64 18.41 16.13
C ILE A 77 -18.91 17.55 17.19
N GLN A 78 -18.52 16.31 16.90
CA GLN A 78 -17.75 15.48 17.84
C GLN A 78 -16.24 15.81 17.82
N ALA A 79 -15.69 16.20 16.68
CA ALA A 79 -14.26 16.49 16.54
C ALA A 79 -13.81 17.76 17.31
N LEU A 80 -14.73 18.71 17.55
CA LEU A 80 -14.48 19.94 18.33
C LEU A 80 -14.74 19.78 19.84
N ARG A 81 -15.32 18.65 20.27
CA ARG A 81 -15.70 18.40 21.66
C ARG A 81 -14.76 17.45 22.40
N TYR A 82 -13.75 16.94 21.70
CA TYR A 82 -12.58 16.30 22.30
C TYR A 82 -11.58 17.40 22.71
N GLU A 83 -11.93 18.11 23.77
CA GLU A 83 -11.02 18.19 24.91
C GLU A 83 -11.14 16.89 25.72
#